data_AF-A0A834ZXB8-F1
#
_entry.id   AF-A0A834ZXB8-F1
#
_cell.length_a   1.000
_cell.length_b   1.000
_cell.length_c   1.000
_cell.angle_alpha   90.00
_cell.angle_beta   90.00
_cell.angle_gamma   90.00
#
_symmetry.space_group_name_H-M   'P 1'
#
loop_
_entity.id
_entity.type
_entity.pdbx_description
1 polymer ?
#
loop_
_entity_poly.entity_id
_entity_poly.type
_entity_poly.pdbx_seq_one_letter_code
_entity_poly.pdbx_strand_id
1 'polypeptide(L)'
;MKTQEWRPFKISAASYRGFPALLDEMIERAGLNTKAVYQGEVQGSDEYGQALVTLRVGANPMVPEFKGTIVQAHEEGVADAIQTAAREAIRWIHAEIGERLEDTPYRYLPQALFNQQHMAENVRRYHQDALAEPDEQLQVAARCIHAMDQELHCRDQEVGLLHKEMEELKRKNDQLSKEKTILVQEVMAGSLRQHEMEEQHEVLKIHRDELTRRKNKAIAARNKARHDLQSYRADADGMIGELMDELRELVDLNNQKAGVIRQL
;
A
#
# COMPACT_ATOMS: atom_id res chain seq x y z
N MET A 1 -42.13 -35.97 -20.43
CA MET A 1 -41.74 -34.78 -21.23
C MET A 1 -41.75 -33.60 -20.28
N LYS A 2 -40.59 -33.01 -19.94
CA LYS A 2 -40.55 -31.78 -19.16
C LYS A 2 -40.99 -30.65 -20.08
N THR A 3 -42.07 -29.95 -19.74
CA THR A 3 -42.46 -28.70 -20.38
C THR A 3 -41.31 -27.71 -20.22
N GLN A 4 -40.63 -27.36 -21.32
CA GLN A 4 -39.64 -26.29 -21.35
C GLN A 4 -40.37 -24.98 -21.07
N GLU A 5 -40.19 -24.44 -19.87
CA GLU A 5 -40.78 -23.17 -19.47
C GLU A 5 -39.95 -22.03 -20.05
N TRP A 6 -40.56 -21.25 -20.95
CA TRP A 6 -40.01 -19.98 -21.42
C TRP A 6 -39.91 -19.02 -20.24
N ARG A 7 -38.70 -18.58 -19.91
CA ARG A 7 -38.46 -17.68 -18.76
C ARG A 7 -38.25 -16.25 -19.25
N PRO A 8 -38.84 -15.24 -18.58
CA PRO A 8 -38.49 -13.85 -18.85
C PRO A 8 -37.06 -13.59 -18.37
N PHE A 9 -36.23 -13.01 -19.23
CA PHE A 9 -34.92 -12.50 -18.82
C PHE A 9 -35.12 -11.11 -18.20
N LYS A 10 -34.82 -10.97 -16.91
CA LYS A 10 -34.81 -9.65 -16.26
C LYS A 10 -33.55 -8.91 -16.69
N ILE A 11 -33.70 -8.03 -17.68
CA ILE A 11 -32.68 -7.05 -18.02
C ILE A 11 -32.65 -6.02 -16.88
N SER A 12 -31.63 -6.10 -16.04
CA SER A 12 -31.32 -4.97 -15.16
C SER A 12 -30.65 -3.90 -16.02
N ALA A 13 -30.99 -2.63 -15.81
CA ALA A 13 -30.35 -1.50 -16.51
C ALA A 13 -28.82 -1.46 -16.31
N ALA A 14 -28.28 -2.22 -15.35
CA ALA A 14 -26.85 -2.37 -15.10
C ALA A 14 -26.20 -3.55 -15.85
N SER A 15 -26.97 -4.52 -16.35
CA SER A 15 -26.43 -5.81 -16.82
C SER A 15 -26.17 -5.88 -18.33
N TYR A 16 -26.78 -5.01 -19.14
CA TYR A 16 -26.66 -5.06 -20.61
C TYR A 16 -26.59 -3.64 -21.20
N ARG A 17 -25.43 -2.98 -21.02
CA ARG A 17 -25.11 -1.75 -21.78
C ARG A 17 -24.91 -2.14 -23.26
N GLY A 18 -25.43 -1.37 -24.22
CA GLY A 18 -25.37 -1.69 -25.66
C GLY A 18 -26.71 -1.55 -26.40
N PHE A 19 -27.01 -2.48 -27.31
CA PHE A 19 -28.23 -2.42 -28.14
C PHE A 19 -29.55 -2.45 -27.36
N PRO A 20 -29.71 -3.17 -26.23
CA PRO A 20 -30.95 -3.11 -25.45
C PRO A 20 -31.26 -1.71 -24.92
N ALA A 21 -30.24 -0.96 -24.47
CA ALA A 21 -30.43 0.41 -24.01
C ALA A 21 -30.78 1.36 -25.16
N LEU A 22 -30.16 1.18 -26.34
CA LEU A 22 -30.53 1.92 -27.55
C LEU A 22 -31.97 1.64 -27.99
N LEU A 23 -32.40 0.38 -27.89
CA LEU A 23 -33.76 -0.03 -28.24
C LEU A 23 -34.78 0.64 -27.31
N ASP A 24 -34.53 0.66 -26.00
CA ASP A 24 -35.41 1.34 -25.04
C ASP A 24 -35.49 2.85 -25.32
N GLU A 25 -34.37 3.50 -25.64
CA GLU A 25 -34.36 4.93 -26.02
C GLU A 25 -35.14 5.17 -27.31
N MET A 26 -34.95 4.34 -28.33
CA MET A 26 -35.66 4.46 -29.61
C MET A 26 -37.17 4.25 -29.43
N ILE A 27 -37.58 3.28 -28.60
CA ILE A 27 -38.98 3.05 -28.22
C ILE A 27 -39.57 4.27 -27.52
N GLU A 28 -38.83 4.89 -26.60
CA GLU A 28 -39.26 6.11 -25.91
C GLU A 28 -39.38 7.30 -26.90
N ARG A 29 -38.39 7.51 -27.76
CA ARG A 29 -38.38 8.57 -28.79
C ARG A 29 -39.51 8.44 -29.79
N ALA A 30 -39.78 7.22 -30.24
CA ALA A 30 -40.88 6.92 -31.14
C ALA A 30 -42.26 7.22 -30.49
N GLY A 31 -42.32 7.38 -29.17
CA GLY A 31 -43.57 7.57 -28.42
C GLY A 31 -44.33 6.26 -28.25
N LEU A 32 -43.66 5.11 -28.37
CA LEU A 32 -44.29 3.80 -28.32
C LEU A 32 -44.75 3.40 -26.92
N ASN A 33 -44.31 4.05 -25.84
CA ASN A 33 -44.78 3.84 -24.45
C ASN A 33 -44.93 2.36 -24.02
N THR A 34 -44.30 1.44 -24.75
CA THR A 34 -44.21 0.01 -24.49
C THR A 34 -42.80 -0.30 -24.03
N LYS A 35 -42.57 -1.47 -23.45
CA LYS A 35 -41.22 -1.94 -23.10
C LYS A 35 -40.85 -3.12 -23.97
N ALA A 36 -39.58 -3.24 -24.33
CA ALA A 36 -39.07 -4.45 -24.94
C ALA A 36 -39.12 -5.60 -23.91
N VAL A 37 -39.73 -6.72 -24.29
CA VAL A 37 -39.86 -7.91 -23.44
C VAL A 37 -39.00 -9.01 -24.02
N TYR A 38 -38.04 -9.50 -23.23
CA TYR A 38 -37.14 -10.57 -23.59
C TYR A 38 -37.54 -11.86 -22.88
N GLN A 39 -37.76 -12.93 -23.65
CA GLN A 39 -38.12 -14.26 -23.15
C GLN A 39 -37.26 -15.29 -23.85
N GLY A 40 -36.84 -16.34 -23.15
CA GLY A 40 -36.14 -17.40 -23.84
C GLY A 40 -35.74 -18.58 -22.97
N GLU A 41 -34.90 -19.42 -23.55
CA GLU A 41 -34.40 -20.64 -22.93
C GLU A 41 -32.90 -20.79 -23.17
N VAL A 42 -32.23 -21.44 -22.23
CA VAL A 42 -30.82 -21.84 -22.35
C VAL A 42 -30.78 -23.35 -22.49
N GLN A 43 -30.23 -23.84 -23.58
CA GLN A 43 -30.01 -25.26 -23.82
C GLN A 43 -28.56 -25.61 -23.42
N GLY A 44 -28.39 -26.31 -22.30
CA GLY A 44 -27.09 -26.71 -21.76
C GLY A 44 -27.07 -26.66 -20.22
N SER A 45 -26.18 -27.44 -19.58
CA SER A 45 -26.09 -27.51 -18.12
C SER A 45 -25.30 -26.38 -17.46
N ASP A 46 -24.58 -25.56 -18.23
CA ASP A 46 -23.61 -24.60 -17.72
C ASP A 46 -23.76 -23.21 -18.37
N GLU A 47 -23.10 -22.20 -17.80
CA GLU A 47 -23.12 -20.76 -18.17
C GLU A 47 -22.71 -20.45 -19.63
N TYR A 48 -22.37 -21.47 -20.42
CA TYR A 48 -21.95 -21.43 -21.83
C TYR A 48 -22.92 -22.19 -22.77
N GLY A 49 -24.16 -22.42 -22.36
CA GLY A 49 -25.19 -23.06 -23.20
C GLY A 49 -25.68 -22.15 -24.33
N GLN A 50 -26.10 -22.75 -25.45
CA GLN A 50 -26.78 -22.01 -26.52
C GLN A 50 -28.08 -21.42 -25.99
N ALA A 51 -28.30 -20.13 -26.24
CA ALA A 51 -29.47 -19.39 -25.77
C ALA A 51 -30.35 -18.98 -26.94
N LEU A 52 -31.63 -19.30 -26.83
CA LEU A 52 -32.67 -18.80 -27.73
C LEU A 52 -33.43 -17.69 -27.01
N VAL A 53 -33.35 -16.46 -27.54
CA VAL A 53 -34.05 -15.29 -27.00
C VAL A 53 -35.05 -14.77 -28.02
N THR A 54 -36.30 -14.60 -27.58
CA THR A 54 -37.35 -13.88 -28.29
C THR A 54 -37.56 -12.51 -27.65
N LEU A 55 -37.44 -11.46 -28.45
CA LEU A 55 -37.70 -10.08 -28.09
C LEU A 55 -39.05 -9.65 -28.69
N ARG A 56 -39.90 -9.03 -27.88
CA ARG A 56 -41.19 -8.47 -28.33
C ARG A 56 -41.30 -6.99 -27.96
N VAL A 57 -41.66 -6.17 -28.95
CA VAL A 57 -42.08 -4.77 -28.77
C VAL A 57 -43.53 -4.68 -29.23
N GLY A 58 -44.43 -4.33 -28.31
CA GLY A 58 -45.86 -4.25 -28.60
C GLY A 58 -46.20 -3.07 -29.50
N ALA A 59 -47.19 -3.26 -30.37
CA ALA A 59 -47.82 -2.17 -31.11
C ALA A 59 -48.33 -1.08 -30.14
N ASN A 60 -48.34 0.18 -30.58
CA ASN A 60 -48.92 1.27 -29.81
C ASN A 60 -49.98 2.02 -30.63
N PRO A 61 -51.22 2.18 -30.11
CA PRO A 61 -52.25 3.02 -30.73
C PRO A 61 -51.82 4.46 -31.06
N MET A 62 -50.82 5.02 -30.37
CA MET A 62 -50.30 6.38 -30.60
C MET A 62 -49.33 6.48 -31.78
N VAL A 63 -48.88 5.33 -32.29
CA VAL A 63 -47.98 5.20 -33.45
C VAL A 63 -48.60 4.13 -34.36
N PRO A 64 -49.70 4.45 -35.06
CA PRO A 64 -50.49 3.48 -35.80
C PRO A 64 -49.72 2.82 -36.96
N GLU A 65 -48.68 3.47 -37.45
CA GLU A 65 -47.73 2.90 -38.41
C GLU A 65 -46.93 1.70 -37.86
N PHE A 66 -46.70 1.64 -36.54
CA PHE A 66 -45.94 0.56 -35.90
C PHE A 66 -46.85 -0.60 -35.46
N LYS A 67 -46.69 -1.76 -36.12
CA LYS A 67 -47.54 -2.94 -35.87
C LYS A 67 -47.02 -3.86 -34.76
N GLY A 68 -45.90 -3.51 -34.15
CA GLY A 68 -45.20 -4.34 -33.19
C GLY A 68 -44.16 -5.24 -33.88
N THR A 69 -43.10 -5.55 -33.14
CA THR A 69 -41.96 -6.33 -33.65
C THR A 69 -41.72 -7.53 -32.76
N ILE A 70 -41.51 -8.69 -33.39
CA ILE A 70 -41.07 -9.91 -32.72
C ILE A 70 -39.80 -10.39 -33.40
N VAL A 71 -38.73 -10.53 -32.63
CA VAL A 71 -37.42 -10.97 -33.11
C VAL A 71 -36.99 -12.20 -32.32
N GLN A 72 -36.36 -13.16 -33.00
CA GLN A 72 -35.72 -14.31 -32.36
C GLN A 72 -34.22 -14.29 -32.68
N ALA A 73 -33.39 -14.56 -31.68
CA ALA A 73 -31.95 -14.68 -31.81
C ALA A 73 -31.45 -15.95 -31.11
N HIS A 74 -30.47 -16.59 -31.74
CA HIS A 74 -29.86 -17.83 -31.28
C HIS A 74 -28.35 -17.65 -31.24
N GLU A 75 -27.76 -17.62 -30.04
CA GLU A 75 -26.34 -17.31 -29.84
C GLU A 75 -25.73 -18.18 -28.73
N GLU A 76 -24.40 -18.17 -28.64
CA GLU A 76 -23.62 -18.79 -27.55
C GLU A 76 -23.69 -17.93 -26.28
N GLY A 77 -24.79 -18.05 -25.56
CA GLY A 77 -25.00 -17.36 -24.29
C GLY A 77 -26.12 -16.30 -24.34
N VAL A 78 -26.70 -16.05 -23.17
CA VAL A 78 -27.89 -15.18 -23.04
C VAL A 78 -27.58 -13.74 -23.38
N ALA A 79 -26.38 -13.25 -23.05
CA ALA A 79 -25.99 -11.87 -23.31
C ALA A 79 -25.93 -11.56 -24.80
N ASP A 80 -25.27 -12.43 -25.56
CA ASP A 80 -25.12 -12.27 -27.01
C ASP A 80 -26.46 -12.41 -27.71
N ALA A 81 -27.29 -13.39 -27.31
CA ALA A 81 -28.64 -13.55 -27.85
C ALA A 81 -29.53 -12.32 -27.58
N ILE A 82 -29.42 -11.70 -26.40
CA ILE A 82 -30.12 -10.45 -26.07
C ILE A 82 -29.62 -9.28 -26.96
N GLN A 83 -28.32 -9.16 -27.17
CA GLN A 83 -27.73 -8.09 -28.00
C GLN A 83 -28.12 -8.26 -29.47
N THR A 84 -28.05 -9.47 -30.02
CA THR A 84 -28.47 -9.77 -31.40
C THR A 84 -29.96 -9.51 -31.58
N ALA A 85 -30.81 -9.97 -30.66
CA ALA A 85 -32.24 -9.72 -30.74
C ALA A 85 -32.57 -8.21 -30.69
N ALA A 86 -31.89 -7.45 -29.83
CA ALA A 86 -32.05 -6.01 -29.73
C ALA A 86 -31.62 -5.30 -31.01
N ARG A 87 -30.47 -5.67 -31.58
CA ARG A 87 -29.95 -5.10 -32.83
C ARG A 87 -30.92 -5.31 -33.99
N GLU A 88 -31.43 -6.52 -34.15
CA GLU A 88 -32.41 -6.83 -35.20
C GLU A 88 -33.73 -6.07 -34.97
N ALA A 89 -34.21 -5.98 -33.73
CA ALA A 89 -35.42 -5.21 -33.43
C ALA A 89 -35.25 -3.72 -33.74
N ILE A 90 -34.07 -3.13 -33.50
CA ILE A 90 -33.75 -1.76 -33.87
C ILE A 90 -33.88 -1.57 -35.38
N ARG A 91 -33.31 -2.48 -36.18
CA ARG A 91 -33.42 -2.43 -37.66
C ARG A 91 -34.87 -2.46 -38.13
N TRP A 92 -35.68 -3.35 -37.57
CA TRP A 92 -37.09 -3.48 -37.94
C TRP A 92 -37.91 -2.24 -37.57
N ILE A 93 -37.75 -1.73 -36.35
CA ILE A 93 -38.46 -0.51 -35.92
C ILE A 93 -38.02 0.68 -36.76
N HIS A 94 -36.73 0.82 -37.03
CA HIS A 94 -36.23 1.89 -37.89
C HIS A 94 -36.79 1.80 -39.32
N ALA A 95 -36.96 0.60 -39.87
CA ALA A 95 -37.58 0.42 -41.18
C ALA A 95 -39.08 0.77 -41.18
N GLU A 96 -39.80 0.52 -40.08
CA GLU A 96 -41.25 0.80 -40.00
C GLU A 96 -41.58 2.27 -39.69
N ILE A 97 -40.77 2.93 -38.85
CA ILE A 97 -41.08 4.27 -38.33
C ILE A 97 -39.90 5.25 -38.45
N GLY A 98 -38.99 5.01 -39.39
CA GLY A 98 -37.79 5.83 -39.61
C GLY A 98 -38.07 7.32 -39.80
N GLU A 99 -39.06 7.69 -40.62
CA GLU A 99 -39.45 9.09 -40.86
C GLU A 99 -39.83 9.80 -39.55
N ARG A 100 -40.54 9.10 -38.66
CA ARG A 100 -40.93 9.63 -37.35
C ARG A 100 -39.73 9.77 -36.41
N LEU A 101 -38.76 8.86 -36.50
CA LEU A 101 -37.54 8.91 -35.68
C LEU A 101 -36.64 10.07 -36.10
N GLU A 102 -36.56 10.40 -37.39
CA GLU A 102 -35.81 11.53 -37.93
C GLU A 102 -36.28 12.87 -37.36
N ASP A 103 -37.58 13.04 -37.17
CA ASP A 103 -38.19 14.25 -36.61
C ASP A 103 -38.07 14.35 -35.07
N THR A 104 -37.52 13.33 -34.40
CA THR A 104 -37.35 13.33 -32.93
C THR A 104 -35.88 13.57 -32.56
N PRO A 105 -35.56 14.59 -31.74
CA PRO A 105 -34.18 14.85 -31.33
C PRO A 105 -33.60 13.72 -30.46
N TYR A 106 -32.34 13.33 -30.73
CA TYR A 106 -31.58 12.38 -29.91
C TYR A 106 -31.38 12.93 -28.49
N ARG A 107 -31.70 12.13 -27.46
CA ARG A 107 -31.70 12.61 -26.06
C ARG A 107 -30.33 12.47 -25.39
N TYR A 108 -29.47 11.57 -25.89
CA TYR A 108 -28.15 11.30 -25.33
C TYR A 108 -27.04 11.36 -26.40
N LEU A 109 -26.46 12.55 -26.58
CA LEU A 109 -25.08 12.63 -27.08
C LEU A 109 -24.13 12.34 -25.90
N PRO A 110 -23.16 11.42 -26.03
CA PRO A 110 -22.21 11.11 -24.96
C PRO A 110 -21.51 12.35 -24.42
N GLN A 111 -21.45 12.47 -23.10
CA GLN A 111 -20.89 13.63 -22.41
C GLN A 111 -19.38 13.85 -22.66
N ALA A 112 -18.70 12.85 -23.25
CA ALA A 112 -17.32 12.92 -23.71
C ALA A 112 -17.12 13.80 -24.97
N LEU A 113 -18.19 14.22 -25.66
CA LEU A 113 -18.14 15.09 -26.83
C LEU A 113 -18.27 16.59 -26.50
N PHE A 114 -18.25 16.97 -25.21
CA PHE A 114 -18.43 18.34 -24.72
C PHE A 114 -17.15 19.21 -24.82
N ASN A 115 -16.45 19.21 -25.95
CA ASN A 115 -15.44 20.24 -26.26
C ASN A 115 -16.00 21.23 -27.29
N GLN A 116 -16.39 22.42 -26.79
CA GLN A 116 -17.24 23.41 -27.46
C GLN A 116 -16.66 24.03 -28.75
N GLN A 117 -15.36 23.95 -29.01
CA GLN A 117 -14.73 24.67 -30.13
C GLN A 117 -14.81 23.96 -31.49
N HIS A 118 -15.05 22.65 -31.51
CA HIS A 118 -15.20 21.88 -32.76
C HIS A 118 -16.67 21.51 -33.07
N MET A 119 -17.61 21.88 -32.18
CA MET A 119 -19.00 21.46 -32.26
C MET A 119 -19.67 21.91 -33.56
N ALA A 120 -19.55 23.17 -33.94
CA ALA A 120 -20.32 23.69 -35.07
C ALA A 120 -19.84 23.14 -36.43
N GLU A 121 -18.56 22.80 -36.56
CA GLU A 121 -17.97 22.28 -37.81
C GLU A 121 -18.15 20.77 -37.93
N ASN A 122 -17.90 20.03 -36.84
CA ASN A 122 -18.01 18.58 -36.84
C ASN A 122 -19.48 18.14 -36.83
N VAL A 123 -20.37 18.81 -36.08
CA VAL A 123 -21.81 18.53 -36.14
C VAL A 123 -22.38 18.88 -37.52
N ARG A 124 -21.91 19.96 -38.18
CA ARG A 124 -22.30 20.26 -39.57
C ARG A 124 -21.79 19.22 -40.57
N ARG A 125 -20.56 18.74 -40.42
CA ARG A 125 -20.01 17.64 -41.24
C ARG A 125 -20.77 16.33 -41.02
N TYR A 126 -21.03 15.95 -39.77
CA TYR A 126 -21.83 14.77 -39.45
C TYR A 126 -23.29 14.89 -39.90
N HIS A 127 -23.89 16.09 -39.90
CA HIS A 127 -25.24 16.31 -40.46
C HIS A 127 -25.28 16.33 -42.00
N GLN A 128 -24.21 16.79 -42.67
CA GLN A 128 -24.15 16.82 -44.13
C GLN A 128 -23.91 15.44 -44.74
N ASP A 129 -23.16 14.57 -44.05
CA ASP A 129 -22.97 13.18 -44.46
C ASP A 129 -24.14 12.26 -44.03
N ALA A 130 -25.00 12.71 -43.10
CA ALA A 130 -26.12 11.92 -42.53
C ALA A 130 -27.39 11.81 -43.41
N LEU A 131 -27.39 12.36 -44.62
CA LEU A 131 -28.55 12.34 -45.52
C LEU A 131 -28.52 11.18 -46.54
N ALA A 132 -27.55 10.25 -46.45
CA ALA A 132 -27.40 9.22 -47.46
C ALA A 132 -28.15 7.91 -47.15
N GLU A 133 -27.92 7.21 -46.03
CA GLU A 133 -28.66 5.96 -45.74
C GLU A 133 -28.82 5.62 -44.24
N PRO A 134 -29.99 5.08 -43.82
CA PRO A 134 -30.26 4.58 -42.46
C PRO A 134 -29.24 3.57 -41.90
N ASP A 135 -28.65 2.75 -42.77
CA ASP A 135 -27.67 1.73 -42.38
C ASP A 135 -26.36 2.35 -41.90
N GLU A 136 -26.00 3.55 -42.35
CA GLU A 136 -24.76 4.22 -41.96
C GLU A 136 -24.85 4.81 -40.54
N GLN A 137 -26.01 5.36 -40.15
CA GLN A 137 -26.21 5.86 -38.78
C GLN A 137 -26.18 4.72 -37.75
N LEU A 138 -26.78 3.58 -38.08
CA LEU A 138 -26.73 2.36 -37.26
C LEU A 138 -25.31 1.80 -37.17
N GLN A 139 -24.55 1.83 -38.27
CA GLN A 139 -23.14 1.46 -38.26
C GLN A 139 -22.30 2.40 -37.40
N VAL A 140 -22.54 3.71 -37.45
CA VAL A 140 -21.83 4.69 -36.62
C VAL A 140 -22.15 4.48 -35.14
N ALA A 141 -23.41 4.30 -34.79
CA ALA A 141 -23.82 4.01 -33.40
C ALA A 141 -23.20 2.69 -32.90
N ALA A 142 -23.21 1.63 -33.71
CA ALA A 142 -22.59 0.35 -33.38
C ALA A 142 -21.06 0.48 -33.19
N ARG A 143 -20.38 1.26 -34.03
CA ARG A 143 -18.94 1.53 -33.90
C ARG A 143 -18.63 2.35 -32.65
N CYS A 144 -19.47 3.33 -32.30
CA CYS A 144 -19.34 4.10 -31.07
C CYS A 144 -19.52 3.21 -29.83
N ILE A 145 -20.50 2.30 -29.82
CA ILE A 145 -20.68 1.33 -28.74
C ILE A 145 -19.48 0.40 -28.63
N HIS A 146 -19.01 -0.16 -29.76
CA HIS A 146 -17.85 -1.03 -29.75
C HIS A 146 -16.59 -0.33 -29.24
N ALA A 147 -16.39 0.95 -29.60
CA ALA A 147 -15.28 1.75 -29.09
C ALA A 147 -15.39 1.98 -27.58
N MET A 148 -16.61 2.24 -27.06
CA MET A 148 -16.83 2.37 -25.61
C MET A 148 -16.58 1.05 -24.87
N ASP A 149 -16.96 -0.09 -25.44
CA ASP A 149 -16.70 -1.41 -24.84
C ASP A 149 -15.20 -1.73 -24.79
N GLN A 150 -14.46 -1.40 -25.84
CA GLN A 150 -13.00 -1.52 -25.84
C GLN A 150 -12.35 -0.60 -24.78
N GLU A 151 -12.83 0.63 -24.65
CA GLU A 151 -12.33 1.57 -23.64
C GLU A 151 -12.60 1.05 -22.22
N LEU A 152 -13.80 0.53 -21.96
CA LEU A 152 -14.15 -0.11 -20.68
C LEU A 152 -13.25 -1.31 -20.40
N HIS A 153 -13.01 -2.16 -21.39
CA HIS A 153 -12.12 -3.31 -21.22
C HIS A 153 -10.68 -2.89 -20.87
N CYS A 154 -10.16 -1.86 -21.53
CA CYS A 154 -8.84 -1.30 -21.20
C CYS A 154 -8.80 -0.73 -19.77
N ARG A 155 -9.87 -0.05 -19.33
CA ARG A 155 -10.00 0.45 -17.96
C ARG A 155 -10.05 -0.68 -16.93
N ASP A 156 -10.76 -1.76 -17.22
CA ASP A 156 -10.80 -2.94 -16.33
C ASP A 156 -9.42 -3.58 -16.18
N GLN A 157 -8.65 -3.66 -17.27
CA GLN A 157 -7.25 -4.12 -17.22
C GLN A 157 -6.37 -3.19 -16.38
N GLU A 158 -6.50 -1.87 -16.54
CA GLU A 158 -5.79 -0.86 -15.75
C GLU A 158 -6.10 -1.00 -14.26
N VAL A 159 -7.39 -1.15 -13.90
CA VAL A 159 -7.82 -1.40 -12.51
C VAL A 159 -7.24 -2.71 -11.98
N GLY A 160 -7.16 -3.76 -12.80
CA GLY A 160 -6.53 -5.03 -12.43
C GLY A 160 -5.02 -4.90 -12.15
N LEU A 161 -4.31 -4.08 -12.93
CA LEU A 161 -2.89 -3.79 -12.70
C LEU A 161 -2.68 -2.98 -11.42
N LEU A 162 -3.48 -1.95 -11.20
CA LEU A 162 -3.44 -1.13 -9.98
C LEU A 162 -3.72 -1.97 -8.72
N HIS A 163 -4.65 -2.95 -8.80
CA HIS A 163 -4.88 -3.88 -7.70
C HIS A 163 -3.64 -4.73 -7.38
N LYS A 164 -2.93 -5.22 -8.40
CA LYS A 164 -1.68 -5.98 -8.20
C LYS A 164 -0.60 -5.11 -7.55
N GLU A 165 -0.43 -3.89 -8.03
CA GLU A 165 0.54 -2.93 -7.49
C GLU A 165 0.21 -2.57 -6.03
N MET A 166 -1.06 -2.36 -5.70
CA MET A 166 -1.51 -2.14 -4.32
C MET A 166 -1.18 -3.33 -3.41
N GLU A 167 -1.40 -4.56 -3.86
CA GLU A 167 -1.05 -5.75 -3.07
C GLU A 167 0.47 -5.92 -2.88
N GLU A 168 1.28 -5.56 -3.88
CA GLU A 168 2.74 -5.52 -3.72
C GLU A 168 3.19 -4.47 -2.70
N LEU A 169 2.59 -3.28 -2.74
CA LEU A 169 2.86 -2.22 -1.77
C LEU A 169 2.46 -2.64 -0.34
N LYS A 170 1.33 -3.33 -0.17
CA LYS A 170 0.94 -3.90 1.13
C LYS A 170 1.98 -4.88 1.65
N ARG A 171 2.43 -5.84 0.82
CA ARG A 171 3.47 -6.81 1.21
C ARG A 171 4.76 -6.12 1.62
N LYS A 172 5.17 -5.09 0.88
CA LYS A 172 6.37 -4.30 1.19
C LYS A 172 6.23 -3.55 2.52
N ASN A 173 5.05 -2.97 2.79
CA ASN A 173 4.77 -2.30 4.05
C ASN A 173 4.80 -3.27 5.23
N ASP A 174 4.22 -4.46 5.08
CA ASP A 174 4.25 -5.51 6.12
C ASP A 174 5.68 -5.97 6.41
N GLN A 175 6.52 -6.09 5.37
CA GLN A 175 7.94 -6.42 5.55
C GLN A 175 8.67 -5.32 6.32
N LEU A 176 8.52 -4.05 5.93
CA LEU A 176 9.13 -2.91 6.63
C LEU A 176 8.66 -2.81 8.07
N SER A 177 7.39 -3.14 8.36
CA SER A 177 6.85 -3.17 9.71
C SER A 177 7.51 -4.23 10.59
N LYS A 178 7.78 -5.42 10.03
CA LYS A 178 8.54 -6.48 10.71
C LYS A 178 9.99 -6.05 10.97
N GLU A 179 10.66 -5.49 9.97
CA GLU A 179 12.03 -4.97 10.11
C GLU A 179 12.13 -3.88 11.18
N LYS A 180 11.19 -2.94 11.20
CA LYS A 180 11.09 -1.91 12.24
C LYS A 180 10.95 -2.54 13.63
N THR A 181 10.12 -3.56 13.77
CA THR A 181 9.93 -4.24 15.06
C THR A 181 11.21 -4.90 15.56
N ILE A 182 11.95 -5.56 14.66
CA ILE A 182 13.25 -6.17 14.97
C ILE A 182 14.25 -5.10 15.41
N LEU A 183 14.39 -4.02 14.65
CA LEU A 183 15.30 -2.91 14.99
C LEU A 183 14.97 -2.28 16.34
N VAL A 184 13.69 -2.09 16.65
CA VAL A 184 13.28 -1.57 17.97
C VAL A 184 13.70 -2.52 19.10
N GLN A 185 13.54 -3.84 18.91
CA GLN A 185 14.00 -4.84 19.89
C GLN A 185 15.53 -4.82 20.05
N GLU A 186 16.28 -4.72 18.96
CA GLU A 186 17.74 -4.64 18.98
C GLU A 186 18.24 -3.39 19.69
N VAL A 187 17.61 -2.23 19.44
CA VAL A 187 17.93 -0.97 20.12
C VAL A 187 17.64 -1.06 21.62
N MET A 188 16.49 -1.62 22.02
CA MET A 188 16.18 -1.83 23.43
C MET A 188 17.19 -2.77 24.10
N ALA A 189 17.52 -3.90 23.46
CA ALA A 189 18.52 -4.84 23.98
C ALA A 189 19.93 -4.23 24.01
N GLY A 190 20.28 -3.36 23.06
CA GLY A 190 21.51 -2.59 23.06
C GLY A 190 21.57 -1.60 24.22
N SER A 191 20.49 -0.85 24.44
CA SER A 191 20.39 0.10 25.55
C SER A 191 20.46 -0.57 26.91
N LEU A 192 19.84 -1.74 27.08
CA LEU A 192 19.94 -2.52 28.32
C LEU A 192 21.39 -2.94 28.59
N ARG A 193 22.06 -3.51 27.60
CA ARG A 193 23.48 -3.90 27.69
C ARG A 193 24.39 -2.72 28.00
N GLN A 194 24.10 -1.55 27.42
CA GLN A 194 24.85 -0.34 27.71
C GLN A 194 24.68 0.09 29.17
N HIS A 195 23.44 0.08 29.69
CA HIS A 195 23.17 0.41 31.09
C HIS A 195 23.89 -0.56 32.05
N GLU A 196 23.86 -1.86 31.75
CA GLU A 196 24.60 -2.88 32.54
C GLU A 196 26.11 -2.62 32.53
N MET A 197 26.69 -2.26 31.38
CA MET A 197 28.11 -1.91 31.30
C MET A 197 28.45 -0.63 32.06
N GLU A 198 27.57 0.38 32.02
CA GLU A 198 27.74 1.63 32.77
C GLU A 198 27.69 1.38 34.29
N GLU A 199 26.75 0.55 34.75
CA GLU A 199 26.69 0.11 36.16
C GLU A 199 27.97 -0.63 36.57
N GLN A 200 28.43 -1.59 35.76
CA GLN A 200 29.67 -2.32 36.02
C GLN A 200 30.89 -1.39 36.07
N HIS A 201 30.95 -0.41 35.18
CA HIS A 201 32.02 0.57 35.15
C HIS A 201 32.03 1.43 36.42
N GLU A 202 30.87 1.85 36.91
CA GLU A 202 30.80 2.63 38.16
C GLU A 202 31.20 1.78 39.38
N VAL A 203 30.81 0.50 39.43
CA VAL A 203 31.27 -0.44 40.47
C VAL A 203 32.79 -0.59 40.46
N LEU A 204 33.38 -0.79 39.27
CA LEU A 204 34.84 -0.93 39.12
C LEU A 204 35.57 0.35 39.52
N LYS A 205 35.01 1.51 39.21
CA LYS A 205 35.55 2.82 39.62
C LYS A 205 35.56 2.96 41.14
N ILE A 206 34.45 2.64 41.81
CA ILE A 206 34.38 2.62 43.29
C ILE A 206 35.44 1.67 43.85
N HIS A 207 35.56 0.47 43.31
CA HIS A 207 36.54 -0.52 43.77
C HIS A 207 37.99 -0.04 43.58
N ARG A 208 38.29 0.57 42.43
CA ARG A 208 39.59 1.16 42.13
C ARG A 208 39.93 2.28 43.11
N ASP A 209 38.99 3.16 43.39
CA ASP A 209 39.19 4.29 44.29
C ASP A 209 39.42 3.80 45.73
N GLU A 210 38.71 2.75 46.17
CA GLU A 210 38.92 2.09 47.46
C GLU A 210 40.30 1.41 47.56
N LEU A 211 40.73 0.69 46.52
CA LEU A 211 42.09 0.13 46.45
C LEU A 211 43.15 1.23 46.52
N THR A 212 42.92 2.37 45.86
CA THR A 212 43.81 3.54 45.90
C THR A 212 43.89 4.13 47.30
N ARG A 213 42.77 4.25 48.00
CA ARG A 213 42.73 4.69 49.41
C ARG A 213 43.52 3.73 50.31
N ARG A 214 43.30 2.42 50.17
CA ARG A 214 44.04 1.41 50.95
C ARG A 214 45.53 1.47 50.70
N LYS A 215 45.95 1.59 49.44
CA LYS A 215 47.35 1.76 49.05
C LYS A 215 47.96 3.01 49.70
N ASN A 216 47.27 4.15 49.62
CA ASN A 216 47.76 5.40 50.21
C ASN A 216 47.88 5.31 51.73
N LYS A 217 46.93 4.66 52.41
CA LYS A 217 46.99 4.39 53.86
C LYS A 217 48.18 3.51 54.23
N ALA A 218 48.45 2.46 53.44
CA ALA A 218 49.60 1.58 53.65
C ALA A 218 50.94 2.32 53.44
N ILE A 219 51.04 3.16 52.40
CA ILE A 219 52.22 4.00 52.15
C ILE A 219 52.45 4.97 53.31
N ALA A 220 51.40 5.64 53.80
CA ALA A 220 51.50 6.55 54.94
C ALA A 220 51.98 5.83 56.20
N ALA A 221 51.41 4.66 56.51
CA ALA A 221 51.82 3.83 57.63
C ALA A 221 53.29 3.40 57.52
N ARG A 222 53.73 2.98 56.32
CA ARG A 222 55.13 2.61 56.05
C ARG A 222 56.08 3.79 56.24
N ASN A 223 55.72 4.97 55.74
CA ASN A 223 56.55 6.17 55.85
C ASN A 223 56.67 6.62 57.31
N LYS A 224 55.58 6.53 58.09
CA LYS A 224 55.62 6.79 59.54
C LYS A 224 56.56 5.82 60.25
N ALA A 225 56.39 4.51 60.05
CA ALA A 225 57.27 3.51 60.66
C ALA A 225 58.75 3.70 60.28
N ARG A 226 59.03 4.09 59.03
CA ARG A 226 60.39 4.43 58.58
C ARG A 226 60.95 5.64 59.32
N HIS A 227 60.15 6.69 59.50
CA HIS A 227 60.55 7.88 60.25
C HIS A 227 60.83 7.55 61.71
N ASP A 228 59.95 6.78 62.37
CA ASP A 228 60.12 6.35 63.75
C ASP A 228 61.42 5.54 63.91
N LEU A 229 61.71 4.61 63.00
CA LEU A 229 62.98 3.86 62.97
C LEU A 229 64.21 4.75 62.73
N GLN A 230 64.10 5.79 61.91
CA GLN A 230 65.19 6.76 61.73
C GLN A 230 65.44 7.57 62.99
N SER A 231 64.39 7.94 63.74
CA SER A 231 64.52 8.59 65.04
C SER A 231 65.24 7.68 66.03
N TYR A 232 64.78 6.43 66.19
CA TYR A 232 65.44 5.47 67.10
C TYR A 232 66.89 5.22 66.73
N ARG A 233 67.21 5.18 65.44
CA ARG A 233 68.60 5.06 64.97
C ARG A 233 69.43 6.29 65.33
N ALA A 234 68.90 7.49 65.14
CA ALA A 234 69.59 8.72 65.51
C ALA A 234 69.84 8.80 67.03
N ASP A 235 68.86 8.39 67.85
CA ASP A 235 69.02 8.31 69.31
C ASP A 235 70.11 7.30 69.69
N ALA A 236 70.14 6.13 69.05
CA ALA A 236 71.16 5.11 69.26
C ALA A 236 72.56 5.59 68.83
N ASP A 237 72.68 6.22 67.66
CA ASP A 237 73.94 6.81 67.18
C ASP A 237 74.42 7.94 68.12
N GLY A 238 73.50 8.72 68.69
CA GLY A 238 73.78 9.73 69.73
C GLY A 238 74.35 9.12 71.01
N MET A 239 73.69 8.08 71.56
CA MET A 239 74.19 7.34 72.73
C MET A 239 75.55 6.70 72.48
N ILE A 240 75.78 6.15 71.28
CA ILE A 240 77.10 5.62 70.89
C ILE A 240 78.15 6.74 70.88
N GLY A 241 77.80 7.93 70.37
CA GLY A 241 78.66 9.11 70.40
C GLY A 241 79.07 9.50 71.82
N GLU A 242 78.09 9.61 72.73
CA GLU A 242 78.34 9.91 74.15
C GLU A 242 79.26 8.88 74.80
N LEU A 243 78.99 7.59 74.61
CA LEU A 243 79.86 6.51 75.11
C LEU A 243 81.28 6.58 74.55
N MET A 244 81.44 6.94 73.27
CA MET A 244 82.75 7.07 72.64
C MET A 244 83.53 8.27 73.17
N ASP A 245 82.86 9.37 73.48
CA ASP A 245 83.46 10.55 74.12
C ASP A 245 83.87 10.24 75.56
N GLU A 246 83.02 9.56 76.36
CA GLU A 246 83.38 9.06 77.69
C GLU A 246 84.61 8.13 77.65
N LEU A 247 84.66 7.22 76.67
CA LEU A 247 85.79 6.31 76.50
C LEU A 247 87.08 7.06 76.12
N ARG A 248 86.97 8.12 75.32
CA ARG A 248 88.10 8.99 74.96
C ARG A 248 88.62 9.75 76.18
N GLU A 249 87.73 10.33 76.99
CA GLU A 249 88.12 10.99 78.25
C GLU A 249 88.83 10.02 79.20
N LEU A 250 88.32 8.79 79.35
CA LEU A 250 88.94 7.75 80.18
C LEU A 250 90.33 7.35 79.66
N VAL A 251 90.50 7.25 78.34
CA VAL A 251 91.81 6.98 77.71
C VAL A 251 92.79 8.12 77.93
N ASP A 252 92.35 9.38 77.79
CA ASP A 252 93.18 10.56 78.04
C ASP A 252 93.61 10.66 79.50
N LEU A 253 92.70 10.41 80.44
CA LEU A 253 92.98 10.28 81.88
C LEU A 253 94.01 9.18 82.17
N ASN A 254 93.89 8.03 81.50
CA ASN A 254 94.82 6.92 81.66
C ASN A 254 96.21 7.27 81.09
N ASN A 255 96.28 7.93 79.93
CA ASN A 255 97.52 8.40 79.33
C ASN A 255 98.22 9.46 80.18
N GLN A 256 97.45 10.39 80.80
CA GLN A 256 97.98 11.36 81.76
C GLN A 256 98.57 10.65 83.00
N LYS A 257 97.86 9.68 83.58
CA LYS A 257 98.37 8.87 84.70
C LYS A 257 99.64 8.10 84.32
N ALA A 258 99.68 7.49 83.14
CA ALA A 258 100.86 6.79 82.65
C ALA A 258 102.07 7.73 82.40
N GLY A 259 101.82 8.99 82.00
CA GLY A 259 102.85 10.02 81.86
C GLY A 259 103.45 10.46 83.20
N VAL A 260 102.62 10.63 84.24
CA VAL A 260 103.07 10.94 85.61
C VAL A 260 103.95 9.82 86.19
N ILE A 261 103.59 8.57 85.93
CA ILE A 261 104.37 7.40 86.40
C ILE A 261 105.76 7.32 85.74
N ARG A 262 105.94 7.83 84.51
CA ARG A 262 107.25 7.85 83.84
C ARG A 262 108.17 9.02 84.27
N GLN A 263 107.65 9.98 85.02
CA GLN A 263 108.40 11.13 85.54
C GLN A 263 108.86 10.94 86.99
N LEU A 264 108.47 9.84 87.63
CA LEU A 264 108.93 9.37 88.94
C LEU A 264 110.00 8.28 88.75
#